data_AF-A0A941D0E8-F1
#
_entry.id   AF-A0A941D0E8-F1
#
_cell.length_a   1.000
_cell.length_b   1.000
_cell.length_c   1.000
_cell.angle_alpha   90.00
_cell.angle_beta   90.00
_cell.angle_gamma   90.00
#
_symmetry.space_group_name_H-M   'P 1'
#
loop_
_entity.id
_entity.type
_entity.pdbx_description
1 polymer ?
#
loop_
_entity_poly.entity_id
_entity_poly.type
_entity_poly.pdbx_seq_one_letter_code
_entity_poly.pdbx_strand_id
1 'polypeptide(L)'
;MKRRAIIGLGISCLLASCAHQGQSGLPGMAWSLNHAEGEGAKLAYGQPQSDNVLIMMTCQPKSGQVLVSMTAPMDAPSDAIQLNSQSRNSRLAAEATPGMGEGAAYLEAKAPVTDPALASFEATGDLSVVTNGRKAPMPVRGPERRAVSDFFASCRA
;
A
#
# COMPACT_ATOMS: atom_id res chain seq x y z
N MET A 1 28.36 67.53 6.30
CA MET A 1 28.55 66.09 6.55
C MET A 1 27.31 65.49 7.19
N LYS A 2 26.60 64.57 6.51
CA LYS A 2 25.92 63.36 7.05
C LYS A 2 24.94 62.80 6.00
N ARG A 3 25.33 61.70 5.35
CA ARG A 3 24.51 60.84 4.47
C ARG A 3 23.60 59.96 5.33
N ARG A 4 22.33 59.77 4.97
CA ARG A 4 21.45 58.63 5.40
C ARG A 4 20.43 58.38 4.27
N ALA A 5 20.71 57.48 3.33
CA ALA A 5 20.43 56.03 3.36
C ALA A 5 18.93 55.72 3.16
N ILE A 6 18.57 55.38 1.91
CA ILE A 6 17.26 54.87 1.48
C ILE A 6 17.18 53.40 1.92
N ILE A 7 16.17 53.06 2.73
CA ILE A 7 15.87 51.68 3.10
C ILE A 7 14.71 51.23 2.22
N GLY A 8 15.00 50.42 1.20
CA GLY A 8 14.00 49.71 0.43
C GLY A 8 13.49 48.51 1.22
N LEU A 9 12.18 48.46 1.48
CA LEU A 9 11.51 47.25 1.95
C LEU A 9 11.14 46.39 0.74
N GLY A 10 11.87 45.30 0.52
CA GLY A 10 11.41 44.16 -0.26
C GLY A 10 11.30 42.96 0.69
N ILE A 11 10.09 42.53 1.02
CA ILE A 11 9.87 41.31 1.83
C ILE A 11 9.21 40.25 0.94
N SER A 12 10.09 39.31 0.60
CA SER A 12 10.01 37.96 0.04
C SER A 12 8.69 37.20 0.12
N CYS A 13 8.24 36.69 -1.03
CA CYS A 13 7.30 35.58 -1.15
C CYS A 13 7.92 34.30 -0.57
N LEU A 14 7.37 33.79 0.54
CA LEU A 14 7.65 32.44 1.04
C LEU A 14 6.81 31.44 0.24
N LEU A 15 7.40 30.83 -0.80
CA LEU A 15 6.82 29.65 -1.44
C LEU A 15 7.10 28.44 -0.53
N ALA A 16 6.06 27.99 0.18
CA ALA A 16 6.05 26.71 0.86
C ALA A 16 6.14 25.60 -0.20
N SER A 17 7.34 25.13 -0.48
CA SER A 17 7.55 23.91 -1.26
C SER A 17 7.14 22.74 -0.37
N CYS A 18 5.90 22.27 -0.55
CA CYS A 18 5.53 20.92 -0.12
C CYS A 18 6.35 19.96 -0.99
N ALA A 19 7.58 19.67 -0.57
CA ALA A 19 8.36 18.58 -1.13
C ALA A 19 7.62 17.28 -0.78
N HIS A 20 6.69 16.89 -1.64
CA HIS A 20 6.09 15.57 -1.61
C HIS A 20 7.17 14.60 -2.08
N GLN A 21 8.09 14.24 -1.17
CA GLN A 21 9.05 13.17 -1.40
C GLN A 21 8.22 11.93 -1.68
N GLY A 22 8.16 11.53 -2.95
CA GLY A 22 7.49 10.29 -3.34
C GLY A 22 8.05 9.16 -2.48
N GLN A 23 7.16 8.43 -1.80
CA GLN A 23 7.60 7.31 -0.97
C GLN A 23 8.36 6.33 -1.87
N SER A 24 9.61 6.05 -1.51
CA SER A 24 10.41 5.06 -2.22
C SER A 24 10.00 3.68 -1.71
N GLY A 25 9.48 2.84 -2.61
CA GLY A 25 9.12 1.47 -2.29
C GLY A 25 10.33 0.60 -1.97
N LEU A 26 10.08 -0.65 -1.58
CA LEU A 26 11.15 -1.62 -1.38
C LEU A 26 11.88 -1.90 -2.71
N PRO A 27 13.23 -1.88 -2.72
CA PRO A 27 14.01 -2.14 -3.93
C PRO A 27 13.66 -3.49 -4.56
N GLY A 28 13.54 -3.51 -5.89
CA GLY A 28 13.28 -4.75 -6.64
C GLY A 28 11.85 -5.30 -6.54
N MET A 29 10.95 -4.66 -5.78
CA MET A 29 9.55 -5.07 -5.70
C MET A 29 8.64 -4.23 -6.60
N ALA A 30 7.61 -4.88 -7.15
CA ALA A 30 6.62 -4.27 -8.04
C ALA A 30 5.23 -4.87 -7.82
N TRP A 31 4.20 -4.13 -8.21
CA TRP A 31 2.83 -4.63 -8.27
C TRP A 31 2.61 -5.46 -9.53
N SER A 32 1.94 -6.60 -9.40
CA SER A 32 1.56 -7.46 -10.52
C SER A 32 0.14 -7.99 -10.35
N LEU A 33 -0.65 -7.95 -11.42
CA LEU A 33 -1.98 -8.54 -11.48
C LEU A 33 -1.91 -9.86 -12.24
N ASN A 34 -2.46 -10.90 -11.64
CA ASN A 34 -2.65 -12.21 -12.24
C ASN A 34 -4.13 -12.59 -12.18
N HIS A 35 -4.56 -13.39 -13.14
CA HIS A 35 -5.86 -14.03 -13.13
C HIS A 35 -5.63 -15.53 -13.30
N ALA A 36 -6.26 -16.32 -12.44
CA ALA A 36 -6.33 -17.76 -12.60
C ALA A 36 -7.81 -18.17 -12.67
N GLU A 37 -8.12 -19.08 -13.59
CA GLU A 37 -9.47 -19.59 -13.78
C GLU A 37 -9.96 -20.23 -12.48
N GLY A 38 -11.13 -19.82 -12.00
CA GLY A 38 -11.69 -20.27 -10.72
C GLY A 38 -11.12 -19.59 -9.46
N GLU A 39 -9.97 -18.91 -9.54
CA GLU A 39 -9.33 -18.26 -8.38
C GLU A 39 -9.61 -16.75 -8.30
N GLY A 40 -10.04 -16.14 -9.40
CA GLY A 40 -10.36 -14.72 -9.48
C GLY A 40 -9.15 -13.83 -9.76
N ALA A 41 -9.24 -12.56 -9.36
CA ALA A 41 -8.15 -11.59 -9.54
C ALA A 41 -7.18 -11.66 -8.36
N LYS A 42 -5.88 -11.64 -8.65
CA LYS A 42 -4.79 -11.65 -7.66
C LYS A 42 -3.82 -10.52 -7.94
N LEU A 43 -3.80 -9.52 -7.05
CA LEU A 43 -2.86 -8.41 -7.07
C LEU A 43 -1.79 -8.64 -6.00
N ALA A 44 -0.52 -8.70 -6.37
CA ALA A 44 0.59 -8.95 -5.45
C ALA A 44 1.66 -7.88 -5.56
N TYR A 45 2.22 -7.48 -4.42
CA TYR A 45 3.46 -6.70 -4.36
C TYR A 45 4.60 -7.61 -3.92
N GLY A 46 5.56 -7.79 -4.82
CA GLY A 46 6.66 -8.73 -4.59
C GLY A 46 7.77 -8.58 -5.62
N GLN A 47 8.78 -9.42 -5.49
CA GLN A 47 9.85 -9.50 -6.48
C GLN A 47 9.30 -10.15 -7.76
N PRO A 48 9.52 -9.55 -8.95
CA PRO A 48 9.09 -10.15 -10.21
C PRO A 48 9.64 -11.56 -10.40
N GLN A 49 8.82 -12.46 -10.94
CA GLN A 49 9.20 -13.85 -11.26
C GLN A 49 9.77 -14.62 -10.07
N SER A 50 9.23 -14.38 -8.87
CA SER A 50 9.67 -14.99 -7.62
C SER A 50 8.47 -15.24 -6.70
N ASP A 51 8.61 -16.22 -5.80
CA ASP A 51 7.66 -16.45 -4.71
C ASP A 51 7.85 -15.48 -3.53
N ASN A 52 8.80 -14.53 -3.65
CA ASN A 52 9.03 -13.48 -2.67
C ASN A 52 7.95 -12.38 -2.79
N VAL A 53 6.83 -12.58 -2.07
CA VAL A 53 5.67 -11.69 -2.02
C VAL A 53 5.55 -11.09 -0.63
N LEU A 54 5.42 -9.77 -0.54
CA LEU A 54 5.21 -9.06 0.71
C LEU A 54 3.74 -9.03 1.09
N ILE A 55 2.88 -8.65 0.15
CA ILE A 55 1.42 -8.63 0.33
C ILE A 55 0.74 -9.13 -0.93
N MET A 56 -0.35 -9.84 -0.72
CA MET A 56 -1.24 -10.32 -1.76
C MET A 56 -2.67 -9.88 -1.46
N MET A 57 -3.40 -9.49 -2.49
CA MET A 57 -4.82 -9.22 -2.45
C MET A 57 -5.49 -10.13 -3.47
N THR A 58 -6.52 -10.85 -3.05
CA THR A 58 -7.35 -11.66 -3.95
C THR A 58 -8.81 -11.28 -3.82
N CYS A 59 -9.54 -11.41 -4.92
CA CYS A 59 -10.98 -11.29 -4.89
C CYS A 59 -11.64 -12.17 -5.95
N GLN A 60 -12.78 -12.75 -5.59
CA GLN A 60 -13.67 -13.34 -6.56
C GLN A 60 -14.41 -12.23 -7.33
N PRO A 61 -14.65 -12.39 -8.64
CA PRO A 61 -15.41 -11.42 -9.40
C PRO A 61 -16.76 -11.11 -8.74
N LYS A 62 -17.18 -9.84 -8.74
CA LYS A 62 -18.46 -9.38 -8.15
C LYS A 62 -18.62 -9.56 -6.65
N SER A 63 -17.61 -10.05 -5.93
CA SER A 63 -17.77 -10.41 -4.52
C SER A 63 -17.91 -9.20 -3.59
N GLY A 64 -17.43 -8.02 -4.03
CA GLY A 64 -17.33 -6.83 -3.19
C GLY A 64 -16.35 -6.99 -2.03
N GLN A 65 -15.56 -8.06 -2.00
CA GLN A 65 -14.66 -8.42 -0.89
C GLN A 65 -13.24 -8.63 -1.41
N VAL A 66 -12.27 -8.19 -0.62
CA VAL A 66 -10.84 -8.41 -0.84
C VAL A 66 -10.32 -9.24 0.32
N LEU A 67 -9.66 -10.35 0.00
CA LEU A 67 -8.82 -11.08 0.96
C LEU A 67 -7.41 -10.50 0.86
N VAL A 68 -6.91 -9.96 1.96
CA VAL A 68 -5.55 -9.42 2.09
C VAL A 68 -4.71 -10.41 2.87
N SER A 69 -3.54 -10.77 2.34
CA SER A 69 -2.64 -11.69 3.02
C SER A 69 -1.17 -11.28 2.94
N MET A 70 -0.41 -11.67 3.96
CA MET A 70 1.03 -11.41 4.08
C MET A 70 1.69 -12.40 5.04
N THR A 71 3.02 -12.45 5.01
CA THR A 71 3.80 -13.16 6.04
C THR A 71 4.21 -12.20 7.16
N ALA A 72 4.30 -12.74 8.38
CA ALA A 72 4.76 -12.04 9.56
C ALA A 72 5.63 -12.96 10.43
N PRO A 73 6.46 -12.44 11.34
CA PRO A 73 7.14 -13.26 12.35
C PRO A 73 6.14 -14.00 13.28
N MET A 74 6.43 -15.26 13.60
CA MET A 74 5.57 -16.13 14.45
C MET A 74 5.78 -15.90 15.96
N ASP A 75 6.86 -15.24 16.37
CA ASP A 75 7.14 -14.91 17.77
C ASP A 75 6.19 -13.84 18.34
N ALA A 76 5.51 -13.08 17.46
CA ALA A 76 4.45 -12.15 17.82
C ALA A 76 3.49 -11.90 16.62
N PRO A 77 2.63 -12.87 16.24
CA PRO A 77 1.72 -12.69 15.13
C PRO A 77 0.71 -11.59 15.47
N SER A 78 0.55 -10.62 14.56
CA SER A 78 -0.46 -9.57 14.75
C SER A 78 -1.86 -10.15 14.54
N ASP A 79 -2.79 -9.76 15.40
CA ASP A 79 -4.24 -9.97 15.28
C ASP A 79 -4.89 -9.14 14.15
N ALA A 80 -4.10 -8.36 13.41
CA ALA A 80 -4.61 -7.48 12.38
C ALA A 80 -3.55 -7.12 11.33
N ILE A 81 -4.01 -6.91 10.10
CA ILE A 81 -3.23 -6.26 9.04
C ILE A 81 -3.57 -4.77 9.07
N GLN A 82 -2.56 -3.92 9.26
CA GLN A 82 -2.72 -2.47 9.23
C GLN A 82 -2.30 -1.91 7.89
N LEU A 83 -3.26 -1.29 7.19
CA LEU A 83 -3.05 -0.62 5.92
C LEU A 83 -3.12 0.89 6.08
N ASN A 84 -2.21 1.59 5.41
CA ASN A 84 -2.24 3.04 5.28
C ASN A 84 -2.17 3.43 3.81
N SER A 85 -3.01 4.37 3.41
CA SER A 85 -2.95 5.03 2.11
C SER A 85 -3.23 6.51 2.35
N GLN A 86 -2.21 7.35 2.16
CA GLN A 86 -2.25 8.77 2.49
C GLN A 86 -2.73 8.98 3.95
N SER A 87 -3.85 9.70 4.12
CA SER A 87 -4.48 9.96 5.43
C SER A 87 -5.50 8.90 5.85
N ARG A 88 -5.75 7.88 5.03
CA ARG A 88 -6.67 6.78 5.33
C ARG A 88 -5.90 5.63 5.97
N ASN A 89 -6.48 5.10 7.04
CA ASN A 89 -5.92 3.97 7.80
C ASN A 89 -7.01 2.94 8.00
N SER A 90 -6.64 1.67 7.84
CA SER A 90 -7.52 0.55 8.12
C SER A 90 -6.79 -0.46 8.98
N ARG A 91 -7.47 -1.00 9.98
CA ARG A 91 -7.02 -2.12 10.80
C ARG A 91 -7.95 -3.29 10.52
N LEU A 92 -7.46 -4.22 9.71
CA LEU A 92 -8.23 -5.38 9.26
C LEU A 92 -7.98 -6.52 10.24
N ALA A 93 -9.00 -7.01 10.93
CA ALA A 93 -8.86 -8.18 11.79
C ALA A 93 -8.33 -9.36 10.98
N ALA A 94 -7.25 -9.97 11.46
CA ALA A 94 -6.51 -11.00 10.73
C ALA A 94 -6.47 -12.31 11.51
N GLU A 95 -6.61 -13.41 10.78
CA GLU A 95 -6.33 -14.75 11.29
C GLU A 95 -4.88 -15.10 10.98
N ALA A 96 -4.17 -15.63 11.98
CA ALA A 96 -2.80 -16.08 11.84
C ALA A 96 -2.77 -17.61 11.80
N THR A 97 -2.12 -18.15 10.77
CA THR A 97 -1.82 -19.59 10.66
C THR A 97 -0.31 -19.80 10.56
N PRO A 98 0.22 -21.00 10.87
CA PRO A 98 1.62 -21.30 10.63
C PRO A 98 1.99 -21.06 9.15
N GLY A 99 3.03 -20.28 8.92
CA GLY A 99 3.55 -20.01 7.58
C GLY A 99 4.42 -21.15 7.05
N MET A 100 4.73 -21.12 5.75
CA MET A 100 5.59 -22.12 5.09
C MET A 100 7.07 -21.99 5.49
N GLY A 101 7.49 -20.83 5.98
CA GLY A 101 8.86 -20.58 6.45
C GLY A 101 9.01 -20.87 7.94
N GLU A 102 10.19 -21.34 8.35
CA GLU A 102 10.51 -21.51 9.76
C GLU A 102 10.37 -20.17 10.51
N GLY A 103 9.62 -20.17 11.62
CA GLY A 103 9.38 -18.96 12.41
C GLY A 103 8.47 -17.92 11.75
N ALA A 104 7.77 -18.26 10.66
CA ALA A 104 6.81 -17.37 10.00
C ALA A 104 5.36 -17.74 10.33
N ALA A 105 4.53 -16.72 10.48
CA ALA A 105 3.07 -16.81 10.43
C ALA A 105 2.56 -16.27 9.09
N TYR A 106 1.44 -16.80 8.64
CA TYR A 106 0.68 -16.30 7.50
C TYR A 106 -0.59 -15.62 8.02
N LEU A 107 -0.73 -14.33 7.71
CA LEU A 107 -1.86 -13.51 8.14
C LEU A 107 -2.85 -13.37 6.99
N GLU A 108 -4.14 -13.53 7.28
CA GLU A 108 -5.22 -13.30 6.32
C GLU A 108 -6.32 -12.44 6.94
N ALA A 109 -6.73 -11.41 6.22
CA ALA A 109 -7.81 -10.52 6.63
C ALA A 109 -8.78 -10.26 5.46
N LYS A 110 -10.08 -10.23 5.75
CA LYS A 110 -11.10 -9.84 4.77
C LYS A 110 -11.45 -8.37 4.95
N ALA A 111 -11.61 -7.66 3.85
CA ALA A 111 -12.07 -6.28 3.83
C ALA A 111 -13.09 -6.07 2.70
N PRO A 112 -14.12 -5.23 2.90
CA PRO A 112 -14.93 -4.79 1.78
C PRO A 112 -14.05 -4.01 0.80
N VAL A 113 -14.36 -4.11 -0.50
CA VAL A 113 -13.66 -3.35 -1.55
C VAL A 113 -13.76 -1.83 -1.35
N THR A 114 -14.73 -1.37 -0.56
CA THR A 114 -14.95 0.01 -0.15
C THR A 114 -14.19 0.42 1.11
N ASP A 115 -13.34 -0.46 1.67
CA ASP A 115 -12.49 -0.14 2.82
C ASP A 115 -11.71 1.17 2.57
N PRO A 116 -11.62 2.09 3.55
CA PRO A 116 -11.06 3.42 3.32
C PRO A 116 -9.62 3.43 2.82
N ALA A 117 -8.77 2.52 3.32
CA ALA A 117 -7.38 2.43 2.87
C ALA A 117 -7.29 1.79 1.47
N LEU A 118 -8.09 0.75 1.19
CA LEU A 118 -8.13 0.12 -0.14
C LEU A 118 -8.67 1.06 -1.22
N ALA A 119 -9.78 1.76 -0.95
CA ALA A 119 -10.35 2.74 -1.87
C ALA A 119 -9.38 3.92 -2.12
N SER A 120 -8.67 4.37 -1.08
CA SER A 120 -7.62 5.38 -1.24
C SER A 120 -6.43 4.85 -2.04
N PHE A 121 -6.03 3.60 -1.84
CA PHE A 121 -4.95 2.97 -2.60
C PHE A 121 -5.29 2.88 -4.08
N GLU A 122 -6.49 2.44 -4.43
CA GLU A 122 -6.95 2.44 -5.82
C GLU A 122 -6.82 3.83 -6.45
N ALA A 123 -7.36 4.86 -5.78
CA ALA A 123 -7.38 6.22 -6.29
C ALA A 123 -5.97 6.82 -6.42
N THR A 124 -5.09 6.58 -5.44
CA THR A 124 -3.82 7.30 -5.31
C THR A 124 -2.59 6.52 -5.77
N GLY A 125 -2.65 5.19 -5.71
CA GLY A 125 -1.49 4.33 -5.91
C GLY A 125 -0.53 4.31 -4.72
N ASP A 126 -0.94 4.87 -3.58
CA ASP A 126 -0.19 4.83 -2.33
C ASP A 126 -0.74 3.73 -1.43
N LEU A 127 0.12 2.82 -0.99
CA LEU A 127 -0.19 1.84 0.04
C LEU A 127 1.05 1.59 0.89
N SER A 128 0.85 1.44 2.18
CA SER A 128 1.84 0.96 3.13
C SER A 128 1.19 -0.05 4.06
N VAL A 129 1.96 -1.07 4.44
CA VAL A 129 1.63 -1.90 5.61
C VAL A 129 2.33 -1.33 6.84
N VAL A 130 1.68 -1.42 8.00
CA VAL A 130 2.25 -0.98 9.28
C VAL A 130 2.56 -2.19 10.14
N THR A 131 3.85 -2.43 10.40
CA THR A 131 4.33 -3.53 11.25
C THR A 131 5.22 -2.94 12.34
N ASN A 132 4.89 -3.23 13.61
CA ASN A 132 5.63 -2.71 14.77
C ASN A 132 5.82 -1.17 14.73
N GLY A 133 4.78 -0.45 14.29
CA GLY A 133 4.79 1.01 14.14
C GLY A 133 5.59 1.55 12.94
N ARG A 134 6.21 0.69 12.13
CA ARG A 134 6.98 1.06 10.93
C ARG A 134 6.13 0.86 9.69
N LYS A 135 6.15 1.84 8.79
CA LYS A 135 5.51 1.76 7.48
C LYS A 135 6.46 1.12 6.46
N ALA A 136 5.99 0.12 5.74
CA ALA A 136 6.65 -0.39 4.55
C ALA A 136 5.88 0.11 3.31
N PRO A 137 6.40 1.12 2.58
CA PRO A 137 5.72 1.71 1.43
C PRO A 137 5.79 0.81 0.20
N MET A 138 4.69 0.80 -0.55
CA MET A 138 4.49 0.00 -1.77
C MET A 138 3.85 0.86 -2.86
N PRO A 139 4.55 1.92 -3.31
CA PRO A 139 4.01 2.83 -4.30
C PRO A 139 3.76 2.12 -5.63
N VAL A 140 2.68 2.50 -6.31
CA VAL A 140 2.36 2.04 -7.66
C VAL A 140 3.12 2.88 -8.67
N ARG A 141 3.85 2.23 -9.57
CA ARG A 141 4.57 2.86 -10.67
C ARG A 141 3.67 3.00 -11.90
N GLY A 142 4.03 3.88 -12.84
CA GLY A 142 3.21 4.20 -14.02
C GLY A 142 2.60 2.98 -14.73
N PRO A 143 3.38 1.96 -15.13
CA PRO A 143 2.86 0.76 -15.78
C PRO A 143 1.93 -0.09 -14.89
N GLU A 144 2.06 0.00 -13.58
CA GLU A 144 1.33 -0.82 -12.59
C GLU A 144 -0.06 -0.25 -12.28
N ARG A 145 -0.34 1.02 -12.60
CA ARG A 145 -1.64 1.68 -12.29
C ARG A 145 -2.83 0.95 -12.90
N ARG A 146 -2.68 0.44 -14.12
CA ARG A 146 -3.73 -0.35 -14.79
C ARG A 146 -4.00 -1.65 -14.04
N ALA A 147 -2.96 -2.36 -13.62
CA ALA A 147 -3.10 -3.61 -12.85
C ALA A 147 -3.87 -3.39 -11.54
N VAL A 148 -3.59 -2.30 -10.81
CA VAL A 148 -4.33 -1.97 -9.60
C VAL A 148 -5.79 -1.64 -9.90
N SER A 149 -6.05 -0.80 -10.92
CA SER A 149 -7.42 -0.45 -11.32
C SER A 149 -8.23 -1.67 -11.78
N ASP A 150 -7.63 -2.56 -12.56
CA ASP A 150 -8.29 -3.75 -13.10
C ASP A 150 -8.63 -4.75 -11.98
N PHE A 151 -7.76 -4.88 -10.97
CA PHE A 151 -8.04 -5.67 -9.77
C PHE A 151 -9.32 -5.19 -9.07
N PHE A 152 -9.37 -3.90 -8.69
CA PHE A 152 -10.52 -3.35 -7.97
C PHE A 152 -11.79 -3.32 -8.82
N ALA A 153 -11.67 -3.15 -10.14
CA ALA A 153 -12.79 -3.31 -11.07
C ALA A 153 -13.35 -4.75 -11.05
N SER A 154 -12.49 -5.77 -11.09
CA SER A 154 -12.89 -7.18 -11.02
C SER A 154 -13.67 -7.49 -9.74
N CYS A 155 -13.23 -6.95 -8.59
CA CYS A 155 -13.91 -7.20 -7.32
C CYS A 155 -15.32 -6.58 -7.23
N ARG A 156 -15.59 -5.51 -7.99
CA ARG A 156 -16.88 -4.79 -7.98
C ARG A 156 -17.87 -5.20 -9.08
N ALA A 157 -17.35 -5.51 -10.27
CA ALA A 157 -18.12 -5.65 -11.51
C ALA A 157 -19.06 -6.86 -11.48
#